data_AF-A0A2E1KEH7-F1
#
_entry.id   AF-A0A2E1KEH7-F1
#
_cell.length_a   1.000
_cell.length_b   1.000
_cell.length_c   1.000
_cell.angle_alpha   90.00
_cell.angle_beta   90.00
_cell.angle_gamma   90.00
#
_symmetry.space_group_name_H-M   'P 1'
#
loop_
_entity.id
_entity.type
_entity.pdbx_description
1 polymer ?
#
loop_
_entity_poly.entity_id
_entity_poly.type
_entity_poly.pdbx_seq_one_letter_code
_entity_poly.pdbx_strand_id
1 'polypeptide(L)'
;MSDIAPIREEAFRRAGNVCEWANCSSSKWLELAHLKDIGMGGNKARKYNVDNTAVLCKWHHDIYDGRQSMGTKVAYRELLEGYLDRHSGVT
;
A
#
# COMPACT_ATOMS: atom_id res chain seq x y z
N MET A 1 18.62 11.93 3.12
CA MET A 1 18.15 11.09 4.24
C MET A 1 18.31 9.64 3.82
N SER A 2 19.07 8.85 4.56
CA SER A 2 19.35 7.44 4.27
C SER A 2 18.40 6.48 5.02
N ASP A 3 17.69 6.98 6.04
CA ASP A 3 16.84 6.20 6.94
C ASP A 3 15.37 6.19 6.48
N ILE A 4 14.75 5.01 6.51
CA ILE A 4 13.36 4.77 6.15
C ILE A 4 12.41 4.86 7.36
N ALA A 5 12.95 4.83 8.58
CA ALA A 5 12.16 4.87 9.81
C ALA A 5 11.21 6.08 9.88
N PRO A 6 11.62 7.32 9.53
CA PRO A 6 10.72 8.48 9.59
C PRO A 6 9.55 8.38 8.60
N ILE A 7 9.79 7.83 7.42
CA ILE A 7 8.74 7.63 6.40
C ILE A 7 7.76 6.56 6.85
N ARG A 8 8.27 5.48 7.47
CA ARG A 8 7.44 4.43 8.01
C ARG A 8 6.51 4.97 9.10
N GLU A 9 7.06 5.75 10.04
CA GLU A 9 6.26 6.35 11.11
C GLU A 9 5.15 7.24 10.56
N GLU A 10 5.49 8.13 9.63
CA GLU A 10 4.51 9.04 9.02
C GLU A 10 3.44 8.29 8.21
N ALA A 11 3.83 7.27 7.44
CA ALA A 11 2.87 6.45 6.69
C ALA A 11 1.90 5.71 7.62
N PHE A 12 2.39 5.15 8.74
CA PHE A 12 1.54 4.46 9.72
C PHE A 12 0.61 5.42 10.45
N ARG A 13 1.09 6.64 10.74
CA ARG A 13 0.27 7.71 11.32
C ARG A 13 -0.84 8.12 10.35
N ARG A 14 -0.52 8.35 9.07
CA ARG A 14 -1.50 8.65 8.01
C ARG A 14 -2.54 7.55 7.88
N ALA A 15 -2.09 6.31 7.87
CA ALA A 15 -2.93 5.13 7.72
C ALA A 15 -3.76 4.81 8.98
N GLY A 16 -3.58 5.55 10.09
CA GLY A 16 -4.30 5.26 11.35
C GLY A 16 -4.03 3.86 11.91
N ASN A 17 -2.87 3.27 11.62
CA ASN A 17 -2.54 1.88 11.93
C ASN A 17 -3.56 0.86 11.40
N VAL A 18 -4.12 1.10 10.21
CA VAL A 18 -4.95 0.13 9.48
C VAL A 18 -4.44 -0.06 8.05
N CYS A 19 -4.83 -1.19 7.44
CA CYS A 19 -4.55 -1.47 6.05
C CYS A 19 -5.29 -0.47 5.13
N GLU A 20 -4.56 0.17 4.22
CA GLU A 20 -5.10 1.18 3.29
C GLU A 20 -5.72 0.57 2.02
N TRP A 21 -5.70 -0.75 1.88
CA TRP A 21 -6.43 -1.45 0.82
C TRP A 21 -7.93 -1.18 0.94
N ALA A 22 -8.58 -0.97 -0.19
CA ALA A 22 -10.02 -0.73 -0.24
C ALA A 22 -10.79 -1.84 0.48
N ASN A 23 -11.78 -1.46 1.29
CA ASN A 23 -12.61 -2.39 2.07
C ASN A 23 -11.86 -3.28 3.08
N CYS A 24 -10.61 -2.94 3.42
CA CYS A 24 -9.85 -3.64 4.45
C CYS A 24 -9.81 -2.85 5.76
N SER A 25 -10.07 -3.52 6.89
CA SER A 25 -10.00 -2.95 8.24
C SER A 25 -8.95 -3.64 9.12
N SER A 26 -8.07 -4.45 8.52
CA SER A 26 -7.05 -5.17 9.27
C SER A 26 -6.04 -4.20 9.89
N SER A 27 -5.78 -4.36 11.19
CA SER A 27 -4.68 -3.72 11.93
C SER A 27 -3.54 -4.71 12.25
N LYS A 28 -3.60 -5.93 11.71
CA LYS A 28 -2.63 -6.99 11.99
C LYS A 28 -1.56 -7.09 10.90
N TRP A 29 -0.32 -7.25 11.34
CA TRP A 29 0.86 -7.49 10.49
C TRP A 29 0.95 -6.49 9.33
N LEU A 30 1.02 -5.22 9.70
CA LEU A 30 1.10 -4.11 8.77
C LEU A 30 2.54 -3.91 8.29
N GLU A 31 2.68 -3.77 6.98
CA GLU A 31 3.93 -3.57 6.27
C GLU A 31 3.82 -2.35 5.37
N LEU A 32 4.97 -1.71 5.12
CA LEU A 32 5.07 -0.58 4.21
C LEU A 32 5.33 -1.13 2.80
N ALA A 33 4.46 -0.78 1.85
CA ALA A 33 4.62 -1.08 0.43
C ALA A 33 4.95 0.20 -0.35
N HIS A 34 5.86 0.10 -1.32
CA HIS A 34 6.14 1.19 -2.26
C HIS A 34 5.22 1.08 -3.48
N LEU A 35 4.54 2.17 -3.85
CA LEU A 35 3.54 2.15 -4.93
C LEU A 35 4.14 2.17 -6.33
N LYS A 36 5.26 2.88 -6.51
CA LYS A 36 6.01 2.99 -7.76
C LYS A 36 7.44 2.50 -7.56
N ASP A 37 8.02 1.99 -8.64
CA ASP A 37 9.37 1.46 -8.71
C ASP A 37 9.60 0.31 -7.71
N ILE A 38 8.67 -0.67 -7.76
CA ILE A 38 8.66 -1.90 -6.95
C ILE A 38 9.97 -2.67 -7.15
N GLY A 39 10.62 -3.06 -6.04
CA GLY A 39 11.86 -3.85 -6.05
C GLY A 39 13.17 -3.06 -5.94
N MET A 40 14.29 -3.78 -5.80
CA MET A 40 15.63 -3.24 -5.44
C MET A 40 16.28 -2.32 -6.49
N GLY A 41 15.62 -2.03 -7.62
CA GLY A 41 16.16 -1.21 -8.73
C GLY A 41 15.58 0.20 -8.83
N GLY A 42 14.66 0.59 -7.94
CA GLY A 42 13.93 1.85 -8.04
C GLY A 42 14.78 3.11 -7.83
N ASN A 43 14.25 4.25 -8.28
CA ASN A 43 14.88 5.56 -8.11
C ASN A 43 15.09 5.85 -6.62
N LYS A 44 16.35 5.96 -6.17
CA LYS A 44 16.73 6.16 -4.76
C LYS A 44 16.01 7.33 -4.10
N ALA A 45 15.64 8.37 -4.85
CA ALA A 45 14.90 9.51 -4.31
C ALA A 45 13.46 9.15 -3.93
N ARG A 46 12.78 8.31 -4.72
CA ARG A 46 11.37 7.93 -4.49
C ARG A 46 11.18 6.93 -3.37
N LYS A 47 12.23 6.20 -3.00
CA LYS A 47 12.26 5.33 -1.81
C LYS A 47 11.90 6.09 -0.54
N TYR A 48 12.24 7.38 -0.49
CA TYR A 48 12.06 8.25 0.67
C TYR A 48 10.83 9.16 0.59
N ASN A 49 9.97 8.96 -0.41
CA ASN A 49 8.74 9.74 -0.54
C ASN A 49 7.59 8.99 0.13
N VAL A 50 6.99 9.60 1.17
CA VAL A 50 5.83 9.04 1.88
C VAL A 50 4.60 8.88 0.97
N ASP A 51 4.42 9.76 -0.01
CA ASP A 51 3.32 9.68 -0.98
C ASP A 51 3.50 8.50 -1.96
N ASN A 52 4.71 7.94 -2.03
CA ASN A 52 5.00 6.71 -2.77
C ASN A 52 4.86 5.47 -1.88
N THR A 53 4.17 5.56 -0.75
CA THR A 53 3.99 4.43 0.16
C THR A 53 2.52 4.18 0.52
N ALA A 54 2.23 2.92 0.83
CA ALA A 54 0.97 2.49 1.42
C ALA A 54 1.25 1.51 2.57
N VAL A 55 0.40 1.53 3.59
CA VAL A 55 0.41 0.59 4.70
C VAL A 55 -0.58 -0.52 4.41
N LEU A 56 -0.08 -1.75 4.26
CA LEU A 56 -0.87 -2.91 3.87
C LEU A 56 -0.72 -4.03 4.91
N CYS A 57 -1.77 -4.80 5.16
CA CYS A 57 -1.61 -6.06 5.88
C CYS A 57 -0.79 -7.05 5.03
N LYS A 58 -0.13 -8.03 5.66
CA LYS A 58 0.71 -9.03 4.98
C LYS A 58 0.09 -9.59 3.70
N TRP A 59 -1.18 -9.97 3.75
CA TRP A 59 -1.89 -10.58 2.62
C TRP A 59 -2.03 -9.62 1.43
N HIS A 60 -2.48 -8.39 1.67
CA HIS A 60 -2.59 -7.36 0.63
C HIS A 60 -1.22 -6.89 0.15
N HIS A 61 -0.23 -6.83 1.03
CA HIS A 61 1.16 -6.53 0.69
C HIS A 61 1.70 -7.56 -0.31
N ASP A 62 1.53 -8.84 0.00
CA ASP A 62 1.97 -9.94 -0.87
C ASP A 62 1.25 -9.89 -2.24
N ILE A 63 -0.06 -9.62 -2.27
CA ILE A 63 -0.82 -9.45 -3.51
C ILE A 63 -0.30 -8.27 -4.33
N TYR A 64 -0.04 -7.13 -3.69
CA TYR A 64 0.50 -5.95 -4.35
C TYR A 64 1.86 -6.22 -5.01
N ASP A 65 2.73 -6.97 -4.31
CA ASP A 65 4.03 -7.42 -4.80
C ASP A 65 3.91 -8.49 -5.91
N GLY A 66 2.70 -8.85 -6.34
CA GLY A 66 2.44 -9.80 -7.41
C GLY A 66 2.46 -11.27 -6.98
N ARG A 67 2.48 -11.55 -5.67
CA ARG A 67 2.39 -12.92 -5.16
C ARG A 67 0.95 -13.41 -5.28
N GLN A 68 0.78 -14.57 -5.91
CA GLN A 68 -0.55 -15.15 -6.11
C GLN A 68 -0.99 -15.94 -4.89
N SER A 69 -2.23 -15.70 -4.45
CA SER A 69 -2.91 -16.48 -3.40
C SER A 69 -4.38 -16.68 -3.74
N MET A 70 -5.08 -17.53 -2.98
CA MET A 70 -6.53 -17.66 -3.12
C MET A 70 -7.18 -16.31 -2.79
N GLY A 71 -8.09 -15.84 -3.65
CA GLY A 71 -8.76 -14.55 -3.47
C GLY A 71 -8.10 -13.35 -4.15
N THR A 72 -6.93 -13.50 -4.79
CA THR A 72 -6.25 -12.40 -5.49
C THR A 72 -7.13 -11.66 -6.52
N LYS A 73 -8.02 -12.35 -7.24
CA LYS A 73 -8.97 -11.71 -8.17
C LYS A 73 -9.94 -10.76 -7.46
N VAL A 74 -10.40 -11.13 -6.26
CA VAL A 74 -11.29 -10.30 -5.44
C VAL A 74 -10.52 -9.08 -4.95
N ALA A 75 -9.31 -9.27 -4.43
CA ALA A 75 -8.47 -8.17 -3.98
C ALA A 75 -8.18 -7.15 -5.10
N TYR A 76 -7.88 -7.61 -6.32
CA TYR A 76 -7.70 -6.70 -7.46
C TYR A 76 -8.97 -5.94 -7.84
N ARG A 77 -10.14 -6.58 -7.73
CA ARG A 77 -11.42 -5.90 -7.95
C ARG A 77 -11.65 -4.82 -6.90
N GLU A 78 -11.43 -5.13 -5.61
CA GLU A 78 -11.55 -4.16 -4.52
C GLU A 78 -10.59 -2.99 -4.71
N LEU A 79 -9.34 -3.27 -5.11
CA LEU A 79 -8.36 -2.24 -5.43
C LEU A 79 -8.84 -1.32 -6.55
N LEU A 80 -9.40 -1.88 -7.63
CA LEU A 80 -9.96 -1.11 -8.73
C LEU A 80 -11.18 -0.28 -8.30
N GLU A 81 -12.10 -0.89 -7.53
CA GLU A 81 -13.28 -0.21 -6.98
C GLU A 81 -12.87 0.98 -6.12
N GLY A 82 -11.94 0.80 -5.17
CA GLY A 82 -11.47 1.89 -4.32
C GLY A 82 -10.65 2.95 -5.05
N TYR A 83 -9.98 2.60 -6.16
CA TYR A 83 -9.36 3.58 -7.04
C TYR A 83 -10.40 4.41 -7.79
N LEU A 84 -11.41 3.75 -8.36
CA LEU A 84 -12.51 4.41 -9.07
C LEU A 84 -13.30 5.32 -8.11
N ASP A 85 -13.70 4.83 -6.94
CA ASP A 85 -14.41 5.63 -5.93
C ASP A 85 -13.67 6.94 -5.60
N ARG A 86 -12.35 6.86 -5.39
CA ARG A 86 -11.52 8.02 -5.05
C ARG A 86 -11.30 9.01 -6.21
N HIS A 87 -11.33 8.55 -7.46
CA HIS A 87 -10.86 9.34 -8.61
C HIS A 87 -11.90 9.57 -9.71
N SER A 88 -13.06 8.90 -9.67
CA SER A 88 -14.08 9.02 -10.72
C SER A 88 -15.05 10.18 -10.50
N GLY A 89 -15.06 10.81 -9.30
CA GLY A 89 -15.95 11.94 -9.00
C GLY A 89 -17.44 11.59 -9.04
N VAL A 90 -17.76 10.29 -9.06
CA VAL A 90 -19.13 9.77 -9.03
C VAL A 90 -19.49 9.48 -7.57
N THR A 91 -19.86 10.53 -6.83
CA THR A 91 -20.53 10.43 -5.53
C THR A 91 -21.82 11.21 -5.58
#